data_AF-G9L0V9-F1
#
_entry.id   AF-G9L0V9-F1
#
_cell.length_a   1.000
_cell.length_b   1.000
_cell.length_c   1.000
_cell.angle_alpha   90.00
_cell.angle_beta   90.00
_cell.angle_gamma   90.00
#
_symmetry.space_group_name_H-M   'P 1'
#
loop_
_entity.id
_entity.type
_entity.pdbx_description
1 polymer ?
#
loop_
_entity_poly.entity_id
_entity_poly.type
_entity_poly.pdbx_seq_one_letter_code
_entity_poly.pdbx_strand_id
1 'polypeptide(L)'
;PRLPLFDSVRPTTALALQQAIHMETDPQTISAYLVYLSQHTPVEEQGQHSDLALDVARLVVERSTIMSHLFSKRSCSAESDAVLVALLSIFSRYVQRMRKSKEGEEVYSWSESQDQVFLRWTSGETATMHILVVHAMVILLTLGPPRAGDGEFQALLDIWFPEKQPLPTAFLVDTSEEALLLPDWLKLRMIRSEVPRLVDAALQDLEPQQLLLFVQSFGIPVSSMSKLLRYLDQAVAHDPQTLEQNIMDKNYMAHLVEVQHERGASGGQTFHSLLTASLPPRRDSAEAPKPKSSPEQPSGPGRTRAVTQVRVLGPEDDLASMLLQIFPLSPGPRWQSWQSSSARPAALALQQALGQELARVRQGSPEVTGVAVRLLQAIATLLNSPHSGALVMSMHRSHFLACPLMRQLCQYQHCVPQDTGFSSLFLKVLMQMLQWLDGPTGEGGPLRAQLKLFAVQYSARHRISDVRSGFLRLAEALAFRGDSEVVSSTVRAVVSTLKSGEKCSVEPELVGKVLQGLIEGGSPHLEELLAALFATAPASPALRPVAVVSSLLLQEKEPPAAGDPEADG
;
A
#
# COMPACT_ATOMS: atom_id res chain seq x y z
N PRO A 1 -0.98 -11.46 -19.02
CA PRO A 1 -0.95 -11.40 -20.50
C PRO A 1 -1.99 -12.24 -21.26
N ARG A 2 -2.92 -12.96 -20.62
CA ARG A 2 -3.98 -13.73 -21.32
C ARG A 2 -5.27 -12.94 -21.58
N LEU A 3 -5.33 -11.67 -21.18
CA LEU A 3 -6.49 -10.80 -21.41
C LEU A 3 -6.46 -10.25 -22.84
N PRO A 4 -7.57 -10.27 -23.59
CA PRO A 4 -7.66 -9.59 -24.86
C PRO A 4 -7.40 -8.09 -24.66
N LEU A 5 -6.65 -7.46 -25.59
CA LEU A 5 -6.21 -6.06 -25.53
C LEU A 5 -5.20 -5.72 -24.41
N PHE A 6 -4.62 -6.70 -23.71
CA PHE A 6 -3.66 -6.44 -22.62
C PHE A 6 -2.58 -5.41 -23.01
N ASP A 7 -1.97 -5.56 -24.19
CA ASP A 7 -0.93 -4.65 -24.65
C ASP A 7 -1.41 -3.21 -24.86
N SER A 8 -2.70 -3.03 -25.20
CA SER A 8 -3.31 -1.71 -25.35
C SER A 8 -3.59 -1.02 -24.02
N VAL A 9 -3.96 -1.77 -22.97
CA VAL A 9 -4.30 -1.20 -21.65
C VAL A 9 -3.10 -1.12 -20.72
N ARG A 10 -2.09 -1.96 -20.95
CA ARG A 10 -0.82 -2.05 -20.20
C ARG A 10 -0.22 -0.67 -19.83
N PRO A 11 -0.01 0.28 -20.76
CA PRO A 11 0.58 1.58 -20.41
C PRO A 11 -0.32 2.40 -19.47
N THR A 12 -1.64 2.41 -19.72
CA THR A 12 -2.60 3.12 -18.87
C THR A 12 -2.71 2.50 -17.49
N THR A 13 -2.69 1.16 -17.41
CA THR A 13 -2.66 0.44 -16.13
C THR A 13 -1.37 0.72 -15.36
N ALA A 14 -0.21 0.68 -16.01
CA ALA A 14 1.06 0.99 -15.36
C ALA A 14 1.07 2.40 -14.76
N LEU A 15 0.61 3.41 -15.50
CA LEU A 15 0.51 4.79 -15.00
C LEU A 15 -0.46 4.91 -13.80
N ALA A 16 -1.63 4.27 -13.88
CA ALA A 16 -2.61 4.28 -12.79
C ALA A 16 -2.05 3.61 -11.52
N LEU A 17 -1.30 2.52 -11.67
CA LEU A 17 -0.65 1.83 -10.55
C LEU A 17 0.49 2.65 -9.93
N GLN A 18 1.30 3.33 -10.74
CA GLN A 18 2.34 4.26 -10.25
C GLN A 18 1.72 5.35 -9.37
N GLN A 19 0.63 5.97 -9.82
CA GLN A 19 -0.08 6.98 -9.04
C GLN A 19 -0.71 6.38 -7.76
N ALA A 20 -1.25 5.17 -7.84
CA ALA A 20 -1.86 4.49 -6.71
C ALA A 20 -0.84 4.13 -5.60
N ILE A 21 0.41 3.85 -5.95
CA ILE A 21 1.49 3.53 -4.99
C ILE A 21 1.68 4.63 -3.94
N HIS A 22 1.39 5.89 -4.26
CA HIS A 22 1.51 7.01 -3.31
C HIS A 22 0.40 7.02 -2.25
N MET A 23 -0.78 6.49 -2.57
CA MET A 23 -1.98 6.61 -1.74
C MET A 23 -2.41 5.28 -1.12
N GLU A 24 -2.07 4.15 -1.73
CA GLU A 24 -2.46 2.81 -1.27
C GLU A 24 -1.88 2.53 0.12
N THR A 25 -2.67 1.94 1.02
CA THR A 25 -2.26 1.64 2.39
C THR A 25 -2.11 0.15 2.66
N ASP A 26 -2.68 -0.70 1.80
CA ASP A 26 -2.56 -2.15 1.93
C ASP A 26 -1.23 -2.68 1.36
N PRO A 27 -0.35 -3.30 2.18
CA PRO A 27 0.94 -3.81 1.71
C PRO A 27 0.83 -4.92 0.67
N GLN A 28 -0.21 -5.77 0.73
CA GLN A 28 -0.39 -6.85 -0.24
C GLN A 28 -0.72 -6.30 -1.63
N THR A 29 -1.59 -5.31 -1.68
CA THR A 29 -1.94 -4.59 -2.89
C THR A 29 -0.73 -3.87 -3.50
N ILE A 30 0.07 -3.17 -2.68
CA ILE A 30 1.34 -2.54 -3.13
C ILE A 30 2.32 -3.58 -3.67
N SER A 31 2.41 -4.76 -3.03
CA SER A 31 3.25 -5.87 -3.51
C SER A 31 2.87 -6.27 -4.94
N ALA A 32 1.57 -6.44 -5.20
CA ALA A 32 1.07 -6.77 -6.53
C ALA A 32 1.37 -5.66 -7.55
N TYR A 33 1.25 -4.38 -7.15
CA TYR A 33 1.57 -3.25 -8.02
C TYR A 33 3.04 -3.26 -8.43
N LEU A 34 3.96 -3.43 -7.47
CA LEU A 34 5.40 -3.46 -7.73
C LEU A 34 5.81 -4.61 -8.65
N VAL A 35 5.25 -5.80 -8.45
CA VAL A 35 5.48 -6.97 -9.31
C VAL A 35 4.93 -6.72 -10.72
N TYR A 36 3.76 -6.12 -10.85
CA TYR A 36 3.21 -5.77 -12.15
C TYR A 36 4.09 -4.74 -12.87
N LEU A 37 4.48 -3.66 -12.18
CA LEU A 37 5.26 -2.57 -12.77
C LEU A 37 6.64 -3.03 -13.23
N SER A 38 7.30 -3.94 -12.50
CA SER A 38 8.61 -4.47 -12.91
C SER A 38 8.54 -5.32 -14.18
N GLN A 39 7.41 -5.97 -14.45
CA GLN A 39 7.22 -6.86 -15.61
C GLN A 39 6.62 -6.14 -16.83
N HIS A 40 5.79 -5.13 -16.60
CA HIS A 40 4.88 -4.62 -17.63
C HIS A 40 4.97 -3.11 -17.91
N THR A 41 5.77 -2.35 -17.16
CA THR A 41 5.97 -0.93 -17.51
C THR A 41 6.79 -0.82 -18.81
N PRO A 42 6.31 -0.08 -19.83
CA PRO A 42 7.08 0.14 -21.04
C PRO A 42 8.35 0.93 -20.71
N VAL A 43 9.51 0.32 -20.96
CA VAL A 43 10.83 0.94 -20.75
C VAL A 43 11.31 1.59 -22.05
N GLU A 44 10.42 2.03 -22.94
CA GLU A 44 10.83 2.53 -24.26
C GLU A 44 11.32 3.99 -24.17
N GLU A 45 10.63 4.83 -23.39
CA GLU A 45 10.98 6.24 -23.17
C GLU A 45 11.77 6.45 -21.87
N GLN A 46 12.83 7.27 -21.93
CA GLN A 46 13.67 7.58 -20.77
C GLN A 46 12.90 8.31 -19.67
N GLY A 47 11.99 9.23 -20.04
CA GLY A 47 11.20 10.02 -19.08
C GLY A 47 10.32 9.14 -18.20
N GLN A 48 9.55 8.25 -18.81
CA GLN A 48 8.65 7.33 -18.09
C GLN A 48 9.40 6.41 -17.12
N HIS A 49 10.63 6.01 -17.48
CA HIS A 49 11.46 5.18 -16.60
C HIS A 49 12.02 5.97 -15.41
N SER A 50 12.38 7.24 -15.62
CA SER A 50 12.77 8.16 -14.54
C SER A 50 11.62 8.43 -13.59
N ASP A 51 10.41 8.63 -14.11
CA ASP A 51 9.21 8.85 -13.30
C ASP A 51 8.89 7.62 -12.45
N LEU A 52 8.89 6.42 -13.04
CA LEU A 52 8.71 5.16 -12.31
C LEU A 52 9.75 5.00 -11.19
N ALA A 53 11.04 5.21 -11.51
CA ALA A 53 12.11 5.04 -10.54
C ALA A 53 11.97 6.03 -9.37
N LEU A 54 11.58 7.27 -9.65
CA LEU A 54 11.35 8.29 -8.63
C LEU A 54 10.12 7.97 -7.77
N ASP A 55 9.01 7.54 -8.37
CA ASP A 55 7.79 7.18 -7.63
C ASP A 55 8.02 5.99 -6.71
N VAL A 56 8.72 4.96 -7.20
CA VAL A 56 9.12 3.81 -6.39
C VAL A 56 10.13 4.21 -5.32
N ALA A 57 11.06 5.13 -5.62
CA ALA A 57 12.00 5.64 -4.63
C ALA A 57 11.31 6.39 -3.49
N ARG A 58 10.30 7.21 -3.78
CA ARG A 58 9.47 7.87 -2.75
C ARG A 58 8.75 6.86 -1.88
N LEU A 59 8.19 5.78 -2.46
CA LEU A 59 7.63 4.67 -1.67
C LEU A 59 8.68 4.09 -0.71
N VAL A 60 9.88 3.78 -1.20
CA VAL A 60 10.95 3.16 -0.40
C VAL A 60 11.44 4.06 0.74
N VAL A 61 11.66 5.35 0.44
CA VAL A 61 12.27 6.30 1.38
C VAL A 61 11.23 6.91 2.33
N GLU A 62 10.12 7.43 1.79
CA GLU A 62 9.16 8.25 2.53
C GLU A 62 8.10 7.41 3.25
N ARG A 63 7.77 6.22 2.72
CA ARG A 63 6.73 5.33 3.27
C ARG A 63 7.33 4.14 4.02
N SER A 64 8.27 4.43 4.92
CA SER A 64 9.07 3.42 5.63
C SER A 64 8.25 2.41 6.45
N THR A 65 7.04 2.76 6.88
CA THR A 65 6.13 1.85 7.60
C THR A 65 5.64 0.71 6.72
N ILE A 66 5.27 1.01 5.46
CA ILE A 66 4.87 0.01 4.47
C ILE A 66 6.05 -0.89 4.15
N MET A 67 7.22 -0.30 3.90
CA MET A 67 8.46 -1.08 3.66
C MET A 67 8.79 -2.00 4.83
N SER A 68 8.60 -1.53 6.07
CA SER A 68 8.82 -2.35 7.26
C SER A 68 7.82 -3.51 7.37
N HIS A 69 6.58 -3.33 6.88
CA HIS A 69 5.58 -4.40 6.80
C HIS A 69 5.91 -5.41 5.69
N LEU A 70 6.34 -4.95 4.53
CA LEU A 70 6.72 -5.81 3.40
C LEU A 70 7.92 -6.71 3.76
N PHE A 71 8.88 -6.18 4.50
CA PHE A 71 10.16 -6.84 4.81
C PHE A 71 10.36 -7.16 6.30
N SER A 72 9.27 -7.26 7.08
CA SER A 72 9.38 -7.56 8.50
C SER A 72 10.12 -8.90 8.72
N LYS A 73 11.02 -8.98 9.71
CA LYS A 73 11.87 -10.17 9.98
C LYS A 73 11.10 -11.50 10.20
N ARG A 74 9.77 -11.47 10.27
CA ARG A 74 8.88 -12.65 10.39
C ARG A 74 8.23 -13.08 9.07
N SER A 75 8.43 -12.33 7.98
CA SER A 75 7.83 -12.55 6.66
C SER A 75 8.92 -12.79 5.60
N CYS A 76 9.81 -13.76 5.84
CA CYS A 76 10.65 -14.32 4.78
C CYS A 76 9.79 -15.30 3.94
N SER A 77 8.78 -14.74 3.28
CA SER A 77 7.80 -15.46 2.47
C SER A 77 8.16 -15.31 1.00
N ALA A 78 7.62 -16.17 0.14
CA ALA A 78 7.90 -16.09 -1.31
C ALA A 78 7.43 -14.75 -1.90
N GLU A 79 6.41 -14.12 -1.31
CA GLU A 79 5.89 -12.83 -1.74
C GLU A 79 6.85 -11.68 -1.44
N SER A 80 7.46 -11.61 -0.24
CA SER A 80 8.42 -10.54 0.07
C SER A 80 9.68 -10.65 -0.78
N ASP A 81 10.12 -11.88 -1.07
CA ASP A 81 11.22 -12.14 -1.99
C ASP A 81 10.90 -11.66 -3.41
N ALA A 82 9.71 -11.96 -3.92
CA ALA A 82 9.26 -11.50 -5.24
C ALA A 82 9.18 -9.97 -5.34
N VAL A 83 8.76 -9.29 -4.26
CA VAL A 83 8.72 -7.82 -4.20
C VAL A 83 10.14 -7.24 -4.19
N LEU A 84 11.08 -7.84 -3.44
CA LEU A 84 12.47 -7.40 -3.44
C LEU A 84 13.10 -7.55 -4.84
N VAL A 85 12.90 -8.69 -5.50
CA VAL A 85 13.34 -8.92 -6.88
C VAL A 85 12.72 -7.89 -7.83
N ALA A 86 11.42 -7.61 -7.72
CA ALA A 86 10.76 -6.60 -8.55
C ALA A 86 11.37 -5.20 -8.37
N LEU A 87 11.63 -4.78 -7.13
CA LEU A 87 12.23 -3.49 -6.81
C LEU A 87 13.68 -3.39 -7.33
N LEU A 88 14.49 -4.42 -7.09
CA LEU A 88 15.86 -4.49 -7.61
C LEU A 88 15.89 -4.44 -9.14
N SER A 89 14.94 -5.10 -9.81
CA SER A 89 14.85 -5.09 -11.28
C SER A 89 14.55 -3.71 -11.84
N ILE A 90 13.59 -3.00 -11.24
CA ILE A 90 13.24 -1.63 -11.63
C ILE A 90 14.48 -0.73 -11.53
N PHE A 91 15.16 -0.76 -10.38
CA PHE A 91 16.32 0.11 -10.17
C PHE A 91 17.57 -0.30 -10.96
N SER A 92 17.81 -1.59 -11.12
CA SER A 92 18.92 -2.11 -11.93
C SER A 92 18.79 -1.67 -13.38
N ARG A 93 17.61 -1.85 -13.99
CA ARG A 93 17.33 -1.37 -15.35
C ARG A 93 17.46 0.15 -15.45
N TYR A 94 16.97 0.88 -14.46
CA TYR A 94 17.06 2.35 -14.43
C TYR A 94 18.51 2.83 -14.45
N VAL A 95 19.35 2.34 -13.55
CA VAL A 95 20.75 2.78 -13.45
C VAL A 95 21.56 2.37 -14.67
N GLN A 96 21.36 1.16 -15.18
CA GLN A 96 22.04 0.70 -16.39
C GLN A 96 21.74 1.60 -17.59
N ARG A 97 20.52 2.13 -17.69
CA ARG A 97 20.12 3.02 -18.77
C ARG A 97 20.58 4.46 -18.57
N MET A 98 20.61 4.94 -17.32
CA MET A 98 21.04 6.29 -16.99
C MET A 98 22.55 6.50 -17.09
N ARG A 99 23.35 5.46 -16.84
CA ARG A 99 24.80 5.50 -16.96
C ARG A 99 25.18 5.63 -18.43
N LYS A 100 25.71 6.79 -18.80
CA LYS A 100 26.26 7.04 -20.14
C LYS A 100 27.78 6.93 -20.09
N SER A 101 28.36 6.24 -21.07
CA SER A 101 29.80 6.30 -21.33
C SER A 101 30.14 7.60 -22.06
N LYS A 102 31.35 8.13 -21.85
CA LYS A 102 31.83 9.44 -22.37
C LYS A 102 31.91 9.58 -23.89
N GLU A 103 31.46 8.61 -24.68
CA GLU A 103 31.63 8.59 -26.14
C GLU A 103 30.53 9.31 -26.93
N GLY A 104 29.51 9.89 -26.30
CA GLY A 104 28.45 10.59 -27.04
C GLY A 104 27.71 11.63 -26.21
N GLU A 105 27.98 12.90 -26.54
CA GLU A 105 27.22 14.10 -26.17
C GLU A 105 27.13 14.44 -24.67
N GLU A 106 28.02 15.35 -24.25
CA GLU A 106 27.85 16.23 -23.10
C GLU A 106 26.66 17.17 -23.33
N VAL A 107 25.43 16.64 -23.30
CA VAL A 107 24.24 17.48 -23.07
C VAL A 107 24.08 17.60 -21.57
N TYR A 108 24.69 18.63 -21.03
CA TYR A 108 24.36 19.19 -19.71
C TYR A 108 22.88 19.58 -19.74
N SER A 109 21.98 18.68 -19.32
CA SER A 109 20.59 19.06 -19.10
C SER A 109 20.52 19.76 -17.74
N TRP A 110 20.56 21.09 -17.76
CA TRP A 110 20.24 21.89 -16.59
C TRP A 110 18.89 21.44 -16.03
N SER A 111 18.89 20.88 -14.82
CA SER A 111 17.66 20.60 -14.09
C SER A 111 17.49 21.66 -13.01
N GLU A 112 16.39 22.41 -13.02
CA GLU A 112 16.09 23.43 -12.00
C GLU A 112 15.75 22.85 -10.61
N SER A 113 15.69 21.52 -10.48
CA SER A 113 15.36 20.85 -9.22
C SER A 113 16.61 20.58 -8.38
N GLN A 114 16.67 21.17 -7.18
CA GLN A 114 17.77 21.04 -6.20
C GLN A 114 18.01 19.59 -5.71
N ASP A 115 17.07 18.67 -5.96
CA ASP A 115 17.14 17.28 -5.51
C ASP A 115 17.85 16.34 -6.50
N GLN A 116 18.37 16.86 -7.61
CA GLN A 116 19.18 16.09 -8.57
C GLN A 116 20.66 16.18 -8.25
N VAL A 117 21.33 15.03 -8.38
CA VAL A 117 22.78 14.91 -8.22
C VAL A 117 23.41 14.39 -9.51
N PHE A 118 24.53 15.02 -9.88
CA PHE A 118 25.39 14.56 -10.96
C PHE A 118 26.40 13.55 -10.40
N LEU A 119 26.36 12.34 -10.92
CA LEU A 119 27.15 11.21 -10.45
C LEU A 119 28.28 10.89 -11.43
N ARG A 120 29.42 10.54 -10.87
CA ARG A 120 30.59 10.09 -11.63
C ARG A 120 31.19 8.85 -10.98
N TRP A 121 31.31 7.79 -11.79
CA TRP A 121 31.98 6.55 -11.42
C TRP A 121 33.45 6.57 -11.82
N THR A 122 34.25 5.74 -11.16
CA THR A 122 35.67 5.49 -11.46
C THR A 122 35.90 4.93 -12.87
N SER A 123 34.90 4.24 -13.42
CA SER A 123 34.87 3.77 -14.82
C SER A 123 34.86 4.92 -15.84
N GLY A 124 34.55 6.15 -15.41
CA GLY A 124 34.38 7.31 -16.27
C GLY A 124 32.94 7.52 -16.74
N GLU A 125 32.01 6.61 -16.43
CA GLU A 125 30.58 6.80 -16.70
C GLU A 125 29.99 7.89 -15.80
N THR A 126 28.99 8.58 -16.33
CA THR A 126 28.29 9.66 -15.62
C THR A 126 26.78 9.53 -15.76
N ALA A 127 26.03 10.02 -14.77
CA ALA A 127 24.58 10.05 -14.80
C ALA A 127 24.04 11.20 -13.93
N THR A 128 22.93 11.81 -14.32
CA THR A 128 22.18 12.75 -13.46
C THR A 128 20.92 12.06 -12.99
N MET A 129 20.69 11.97 -11.68
CA MET A 129 19.47 11.36 -11.14
C MET A 129 19.04 12.02 -9.83
N HIS A 130 17.78 11.78 -9.45
CA HIS A 130 17.24 12.27 -8.19
C HIS A 130 17.89 11.56 -7.00
N ILE A 131 18.24 12.30 -5.93
CA ILE A 131 18.97 11.74 -4.78
C ILE A 131 18.20 10.61 -4.07
N LEU A 132 16.88 10.74 -3.94
CA LEU A 132 16.01 9.68 -3.40
C LEU A 132 16.14 8.35 -4.16
N VAL A 133 16.40 8.37 -5.47
CA VAL A 133 16.58 7.15 -6.27
C VAL A 133 17.86 6.42 -5.85
N VAL A 134 18.94 7.16 -5.59
CA VAL A 134 20.18 6.63 -5.01
C VAL A 134 19.92 6.06 -3.62
N HIS A 135 19.25 6.83 -2.76
CA HIS A 135 18.94 6.41 -1.39
C HIS A 135 18.08 5.15 -1.34
N ALA A 136 17.08 5.05 -2.22
CA ALA A 136 16.23 3.87 -2.32
C ALA A 136 17.03 2.62 -2.68
N MET A 137 17.95 2.70 -3.65
CA MET A 137 18.82 1.57 -4.01
C MET A 137 19.68 1.12 -2.83
N VAL A 138 20.31 2.06 -2.11
CA VAL A 138 21.10 1.73 -0.93
C VAL A 138 20.24 1.09 0.16
N ILE A 139 19.04 1.62 0.42
CA ILE A 139 18.09 1.03 1.39
C ILE A 139 17.77 -0.42 1.01
N LEU A 140 17.48 -0.70 -0.26
CA LEU A 140 17.18 -2.06 -0.71
C LEU A 140 18.39 -2.99 -0.53
N LEU A 141 19.60 -2.52 -0.81
CA LEU A 141 20.82 -3.28 -0.56
C LEU A 141 21.00 -3.61 0.93
N THR A 142 20.52 -2.77 1.86
CA THR A 142 20.55 -3.08 3.30
C THR A 142 19.63 -4.23 3.72
N LEU A 143 18.66 -4.62 2.88
CA LEU A 143 17.78 -5.77 3.15
C LEU A 143 18.48 -7.12 2.90
N GLY A 144 19.58 -7.13 2.14
CA GLY A 144 20.30 -8.34 1.73
C GLY A 144 19.79 -8.92 0.41
N PRO A 145 20.46 -9.98 -0.11
CA PRO A 145 20.11 -10.59 -1.38
C PRO A 145 18.78 -11.38 -1.29
N PRO A 146 17.95 -11.36 -2.35
CA PRO A 146 16.76 -12.22 -2.42
C PRO A 146 17.14 -13.69 -2.61
N ARG A 147 16.27 -14.60 -2.19
CA ARG A 147 16.46 -16.05 -2.24
C ARG A 147 16.36 -16.61 -3.66
N ALA A 148 15.50 -16.03 -4.50
CA ALA A 148 15.24 -16.49 -5.86
C ALA A 148 16.37 -16.16 -6.87
N GLY A 149 17.36 -15.33 -6.50
CA GLY A 149 18.54 -15.05 -7.32
C GLY A 149 19.18 -13.70 -7.02
N ASP A 150 20.52 -13.65 -6.95
CA ASP A 150 21.27 -12.49 -6.47
C ASP A 150 21.84 -11.59 -7.59
N GLY A 151 21.59 -11.90 -8.86
CA GLY A 151 22.23 -11.21 -10.00
C GLY A 151 22.01 -9.69 -10.01
N GLU A 152 20.75 -9.22 -9.90
CA GLU A 152 20.45 -7.78 -9.87
C GLU A 152 20.92 -7.10 -8.59
N PHE A 153 20.91 -7.84 -7.47
CA PHE A 153 21.42 -7.37 -6.19
C PHE A 153 22.94 -7.11 -6.27
N GLN A 154 23.70 -8.09 -6.78
CA GLN A 154 25.15 -7.96 -6.94
C GLN A 154 25.49 -6.87 -7.96
N ALA A 155 24.76 -6.79 -9.07
CA ALA A 155 24.97 -5.73 -10.06
C ALA A 155 24.82 -4.33 -9.43
N LEU A 156 23.75 -4.09 -8.65
CA LEU A 156 23.58 -2.82 -7.94
C LEU A 156 24.66 -2.60 -6.87
N LEU A 157 25.05 -3.65 -6.14
CA LEU A 157 26.11 -3.57 -5.13
C LEU A 157 27.46 -3.20 -5.75
N ASP A 158 27.79 -3.75 -6.92
CA ASP A 158 29.01 -3.45 -7.68
C ASP A 158 29.03 -2.04 -8.26
N ILE A 159 27.87 -1.51 -8.64
CA ILE A 159 27.76 -0.13 -9.14
C ILE A 159 27.98 0.88 -8.01
N TRP A 160 27.39 0.66 -6.83
CA TRP A 160 27.39 1.65 -5.75
C TRP A 160 28.51 1.45 -4.73
N PHE A 161 28.97 0.21 -4.54
CA PHE A 161 29.94 -0.17 -3.50
C PHE A 161 31.02 -1.10 -4.05
N PRO A 162 31.73 -0.74 -5.14
CA PRO A 162 32.66 -1.62 -5.84
C PRO A 162 33.78 -2.15 -4.92
N GLU A 163 34.18 -3.41 -5.10
CA GLU A 163 35.31 -3.96 -4.36
C GLU A 163 36.62 -3.28 -4.80
N LYS A 164 37.36 -2.72 -3.83
CA LYS A 164 38.70 -2.14 -4.01
C LYS A 164 38.76 -0.84 -4.83
N GLN A 165 37.62 -0.23 -5.16
CA GLN A 165 37.55 1.10 -5.79
C GLN A 165 36.84 2.08 -4.86
N PRO A 166 37.13 3.39 -4.95
CA PRO A 166 36.39 4.39 -4.19
C PRO A 166 34.92 4.44 -4.61
N LEU A 167 34.07 4.91 -3.70
CA LEU A 167 32.65 5.09 -3.95
C LEU A 167 32.42 6.13 -5.07
N PRO A 168 31.28 6.05 -5.79
CA PRO A 168 30.93 7.07 -6.77
C PRO A 168 30.88 8.47 -6.15
N THR A 169 31.42 9.46 -6.85
CA THR A 169 31.37 10.87 -6.41
C THR A 169 30.10 11.54 -6.94
N ALA A 170 29.51 12.43 -6.14
CA ALA A 170 28.34 13.20 -6.53
C ALA A 170 28.59 14.70 -6.45
N PHE A 171 27.95 15.44 -7.34
CA PHE A 171 28.02 16.89 -7.40
C PHE A 171 26.62 17.47 -7.48
N LEU A 172 26.40 18.60 -6.82
CA LEU A 172 25.19 19.40 -6.99
C LEU A 172 25.16 19.98 -8.41
N VAL A 173 24.03 19.88 -9.09
CA VAL A 173 23.90 20.31 -10.50
C VAL A 173 24.09 21.83 -10.64
N ASP A 174 23.62 22.60 -9.65
CA ASP A 174 23.64 24.08 -9.70
C ASP A 174 25.00 24.67 -9.32
N THR A 175 25.64 24.13 -8.25
CA THR A 175 26.87 24.70 -7.68
C THR A 175 28.13 23.96 -8.09
N SER A 176 28.00 22.76 -8.66
CA SER A 176 29.12 21.83 -8.92
C SER A 176 29.94 21.48 -7.67
N GLU A 177 29.40 21.73 -6.48
CA GLU A 177 30.01 21.33 -5.21
C GLU A 177 29.80 19.83 -4.96
N GLU A 178 30.75 19.20 -4.27
CA GLU A 178 30.64 17.79 -3.92
C GLU A 178 29.48 17.56 -2.95
N ALA A 179 28.55 16.69 -3.34
CA ALA A 179 27.35 16.37 -2.58
C ALA A 179 27.56 15.10 -1.75
N LEU A 180 27.15 15.14 -0.48
CA LEU A 180 27.15 13.96 0.38
C LEU A 180 26.07 12.96 -0.05
N LEU A 181 26.48 11.89 -0.73
CA LEU A 181 25.57 10.83 -1.17
C LEU A 181 24.94 10.06 -0.01
N LEU A 182 25.72 9.80 1.04
CA LEU A 182 25.36 8.92 2.14
C LEU A 182 25.19 9.73 3.43
N PRO A 183 23.98 10.26 3.71
CA PRO A 183 23.68 10.95 4.95
C PRO A 183 23.68 10.01 6.16
N ASP A 184 23.82 10.56 7.37
CA ASP A 184 23.97 9.79 8.61
C ASP A 184 22.85 8.79 8.88
N TRP A 185 21.61 9.16 8.58
CA TRP A 185 20.46 8.25 8.75
C TRP A 185 20.56 7.02 7.84
N LEU A 186 21.19 7.16 6.66
CA LEU A 186 21.39 6.06 5.72
C LEU A 186 22.60 5.23 6.12
N LYS A 187 23.70 5.86 6.53
CA LYS A 187 24.85 5.18 7.15
C LYS A 187 24.42 4.35 8.37
N LEU A 188 23.53 4.87 9.22
CA LEU A 188 22.92 4.15 10.34
C LEU A 188 22.12 2.90 9.92
N ARG A 189 21.45 2.94 8.76
CA ARG A 189 20.82 1.73 8.17
C ARG A 189 21.87 0.74 7.67
N MET A 190 22.90 1.24 6.99
CA MET A 190 23.96 0.41 6.41
C MET A 190 24.76 -0.35 7.48
N ILE A 191 25.13 0.27 8.60
CA ILE A 191 25.87 -0.41 9.69
C ILE A 191 25.05 -1.53 10.36
N ARG A 192 23.72 -1.48 10.24
CA ARG A 192 22.80 -2.51 10.75
C ARG A 192 22.58 -3.65 9.75
N SER A 193 23.05 -3.51 8.52
CA SER A 193 22.97 -4.53 7.48
C SER A 193 23.90 -5.71 7.77
N GLU A 194 23.55 -6.88 7.23
CA GLU A 194 24.40 -8.06 7.23
C GLU A 194 25.40 -8.06 6.06
N VAL A 195 25.27 -7.11 5.11
CA VAL A 195 26.13 -7.00 3.92
C VAL A 195 27.44 -6.28 4.28
N PRO A 196 28.61 -6.95 4.28
CA PRO A 196 29.85 -6.36 4.78
C PRO A 196 30.31 -5.12 4.01
N ARG A 197 30.17 -5.11 2.68
CA ARG A 197 30.54 -3.97 1.81
C ARG A 197 29.82 -2.68 2.19
N LEU A 198 28.55 -2.77 2.58
CA LEU A 198 27.77 -1.61 3.04
C LEU A 198 28.26 -1.12 4.40
N VAL A 199 28.55 -2.04 5.32
CA VAL A 199 29.09 -1.68 6.64
C VAL A 199 30.42 -0.96 6.48
N ASP A 200 31.32 -1.48 5.64
CA ASP A 200 32.64 -0.86 5.42
C ASP A 200 32.53 0.52 4.77
N ALA A 201 31.66 0.68 3.77
CA ALA A 201 31.40 1.98 3.16
C ALA A 201 30.77 3.01 4.12
N ALA A 202 29.88 2.57 5.02
CA ALA A 202 29.25 3.45 6.01
C ALA A 202 30.24 3.96 7.07
N LEU A 203 31.34 3.22 7.30
CA LEU A 203 32.38 3.57 8.25
C LEU A 203 33.49 4.45 7.65
N GLN A 204 33.49 4.66 6.33
CA GLN A 204 34.43 5.57 5.68
C GLN A 204 34.08 7.03 6.01
N ASP A 205 35.16 7.81 6.25
CA ASP A 205 35.13 9.25 6.51
C ASP A 205 34.09 9.67 7.56
N LEU A 206 34.06 8.94 8.68
CA LEU A 206 33.23 9.30 9.84
C LEU A 206 33.98 10.25 10.78
N GLU A 207 33.32 11.35 11.10
CA GLU A 207 33.80 12.27 12.13
C GLU A 207 33.64 11.68 13.55
N PRO A 208 34.46 12.11 14.53
CA PRO A 208 34.36 11.65 15.91
C PRO A 208 32.94 11.76 16.51
N GLN A 209 32.20 12.82 16.17
CA GLN A 209 30.83 13.03 16.63
C GLN A 209 29.85 11.99 16.05
N GLN A 210 30.01 11.65 14.78
CA GLN A 210 29.20 10.63 14.10
C GLN A 210 29.49 9.23 14.66
N LEU A 211 30.77 8.91 14.95
CA LEU A 211 31.15 7.64 15.59
C LEU A 211 30.47 7.47 16.95
N LEU A 212 30.49 8.52 17.78
CA LEU A 212 29.81 8.53 19.08
C LEU A 212 28.29 8.33 18.94
N LEU A 213 27.66 9.03 17.99
CA LEU A 213 26.24 8.87 17.68
C LEU A 213 25.91 7.41 17.28
N PHE A 214 26.75 6.79 16.46
CA PHE A 214 26.48 5.45 15.92
C PHE A 214 26.59 4.37 17.00
N VAL A 215 27.60 4.45 17.87
CA VAL A 215 27.81 3.49 18.97
C VAL A 215 26.66 3.52 19.99
N GLN A 216 26.00 4.67 20.16
CA GLN A 216 24.81 4.81 21.01
C GLN A 216 23.54 4.23 20.38
N SER A 217 23.55 3.91 19.09
CA SER A 217 22.35 3.48 18.40
C SER A 217 22.04 1.99 18.65
N PHE A 218 20.75 1.69 18.87
CA PHE A 218 20.29 0.33 19.13
C PHE A 218 20.24 -0.52 17.85
N GLY A 219 20.33 -1.85 17.99
CA GLY A 219 20.11 -2.80 16.89
C GLY A 219 21.28 -2.97 15.91
N ILE A 220 22.48 -2.51 16.25
CA ILE A 220 23.69 -2.78 15.47
C ILE A 220 24.20 -4.21 15.76
N PRO A 221 24.51 -5.03 14.73
CA PRO A 221 25.14 -6.32 14.89
C PRO A 221 26.49 -6.25 15.61
N VAL A 222 26.84 -7.30 16.38
CA VAL A 222 28.09 -7.36 17.17
C VAL A 222 29.34 -7.20 16.29
N SER A 223 29.33 -7.72 15.06
CA SER A 223 30.41 -7.58 14.09
C SER A 223 30.63 -6.12 13.67
N SER A 224 29.55 -5.39 13.36
CA SER A 224 29.57 -3.96 13.03
C SER A 224 29.95 -3.11 14.23
N MET A 225 29.40 -3.41 15.43
CA MET A 225 29.76 -2.73 16.67
C MET A 225 31.24 -2.87 16.99
N SER A 226 31.82 -4.06 16.76
CA SER A 226 33.26 -4.28 16.93
C SER A 226 34.11 -3.41 16.01
N LYS A 227 33.65 -3.14 14.78
CA LYS A 227 34.34 -2.22 13.87
C LYS A 227 34.25 -0.77 14.39
N LEU A 228 33.06 -0.33 14.80
CA LEU A 228 32.85 1.01 15.37
C LEU A 228 33.75 1.29 16.58
N LEU A 229 33.83 0.34 17.52
CA LEU A 229 34.67 0.47 18.70
C LEU A 229 36.17 0.56 18.34
N ARG A 230 36.61 -0.17 17.30
CA ARG A 230 37.98 -0.03 16.77
C ARG A 230 38.23 1.34 16.11
N TYR A 231 37.25 1.91 15.41
CA TYR A 231 37.36 3.26 14.87
C TYR A 231 37.42 4.32 15.99
N LEU A 232 36.69 4.13 17.09
CA LEU A 232 36.83 4.98 18.27
C LEU A 232 38.24 4.90 18.88
N ASP A 233 38.82 3.70 19.02
CA ASP A 233 40.20 3.57 19.48
C ASP A 233 41.19 4.29 18.57
N GLN A 234 40.99 4.23 17.25
CA GLN A 234 41.79 4.98 16.30
C GLN A 234 41.61 6.49 16.49
N ALA A 235 40.37 6.97 16.64
CA ALA A 235 40.10 8.39 16.87
C ALA A 235 40.77 8.89 18.17
N VAL A 236 40.74 8.10 19.24
CA VAL A 236 41.45 8.39 20.51
C VAL A 236 42.95 8.50 20.27
N ALA A 237 43.53 7.61 19.46
CA ALA A 237 44.96 7.61 19.17
C ALA A 237 45.41 8.85 18.36
N HIS A 238 44.52 9.41 17.53
CA HIS A 238 44.82 10.61 16.73
C HIS A 238 44.60 11.91 17.52
N ASP A 239 43.44 12.06 18.19
CA ASP A 239 43.11 13.26 18.95
C ASP A 239 42.20 12.93 20.17
N PRO A 240 42.80 12.61 21.33
CA PRO A 240 42.04 12.24 22.51
C PRO A 240 41.26 13.43 23.10
N GLN A 241 41.78 14.66 22.98
CA GLN A 241 41.20 15.84 23.62
C GLN A 241 39.90 16.26 22.94
N THR A 242 39.89 16.32 21.60
CA THR A 242 38.67 16.65 20.85
C THR A 242 37.60 15.58 21.05
N LEU A 243 37.96 14.29 21.05
CA LEU A 243 36.99 13.23 21.28
C LEU A 243 36.39 13.31 22.70
N GLU A 244 37.20 13.55 23.72
CA GLU A 244 36.75 13.68 25.11
C GLU A 244 35.78 14.86 25.31
N GLN A 245 36.02 15.99 24.63
CA GLN A 245 35.14 17.17 24.68
C GLN A 245 33.77 16.92 24.03
N ASN A 246 33.69 16.00 23.06
CA ASN A 246 32.44 15.64 22.39
C ASN A 246 31.57 14.66 23.21
N ILE A 247 32.06 14.17 24.36
CA ILE A 247 31.35 13.19 25.19
C ILE A 247 30.56 13.91 26.30
N MET A 248 29.23 13.84 26.20
CA MET A 248 28.33 14.46 27.18
C MET A 248 28.34 13.74 28.55
N ASP A 249 28.32 12.41 28.56
CA ASP A 249 28.34 11.59 29.78
C ASP A 249 29.34 10.44 29.65
N LYS A 250 30.48 10.59 30.34
CA LYS A 250 31.57 9.61 30.32
C LYS A 250 31.22 8.32 31.04
N ASN A 251 30.42 8.39 32.12
CA ASN A 251 30.00 7.21 32.87
C ASN A 251 29.06 6.35 32.04
N TYR A 252 28.09 7.00 31.39
CA TYR A 252 27.18 6.33 30.47
C TYR A 252 27.94 5.67 29.33
N MET A 253 28.87 6.38 28.69
CA MET A 253 29.65 5.82 27.59
C MET A 253 30.56 4.66 28.01
N ALA A 254 31.19 4.74 29.18
CA ALA A 254 32.02 3.65 29.70
C ALA A 254 31.17 2.39 29.94
N HIS A 255 30.01 2.56 30.58
CA HIS A 255 29.08 1.47 30.81
C HIS A 255 28.50 0.91 29.50
N LEU A 256 28.23 1.76 28.52
CA LEU A 256 27.79 1.32 27.20
C LEU A 256 28.83 0.41 26.54
N VAL A 257 30.11 0.77 26.58
CA VAL A 257 31.20 -0.05 26.02
C VAL A 257 31.29 -1.40 26.74
N GLU A 258 31.21 -1.41 28.08
CA GLU A 258 31.17 -2.65 28.88
C GLU A 258 30.01 -3.56 28.45
N VAL A 259 28.80 -3.01 28.32
CA VAL A 259 27.62 -3.76 27.86
C VAL A 259 27.81 -4.31 26.44
N GLN A 260 28.53 -3.59 25.56
CA GLN A 260 28.83 -4.12 24.22
C GLN A 260 29.88 -5.23 24.26
N HIS A 261 30.88 -5.16 25.15
CA HIS A 261 31.82 -6.26 25.37
C HIS A 261 31.12 -7.50 25.94
N GLU A 262 30.18 -7.34 26.86
CA GLU A 262 29.34 -8.44 27.38
C GLU A 262 28.48 -9.09 26.29
N ARG A 263 28.05 -8.32 25.28
CA ARG A 263 27.37 -8.84 24.08
C ARG A 263 28.30 -9.54 23.09
N GLY A 264 29.61 -9.54 23.35
CA GLY A 264 30.64 -10.17 22.51
C GLY A 264 31.29 -9.24 21.49
N ALA A 265 31.10 -7.93 21.58
CA ALA A 265 31.82 -6.98 20.73
C ALA A 265 33.29 -6.86 21.17
N SER A 266 34.16 -6.52 20.23
CA SER A 266 35.61 -6.38 20.44
C SER A 266 36.12 -5.02 19.99
N GLY A 267 37.21 -4.54 20.60
CA GLY A 267 37.73 -3.18 20.37
C GLY A 267 37.16 -2.16 21.36
N GLY A 268 37.62 -0.91 21.30
CA GLY A 268 37.17 0.16 22.19
C GLY A 268 37.88 0.19 23.55
N GLN A 269 38.98 -0.57 23.73
CA GLN A 269 39.69 -0.63 25.01
C GLN A 269 40.45 0.66 25.31
N THR A 270 41.00 1.30 24.27
CA THR A 270 41.73 2.57 24.41
C THR A 270 40.73 3.68 24.73
N PHE A 271 39.58 3.68 24.06
CA PHE A 271 38.47 4.57 24.34
C PHE A 271 37.89 4.38 25.76
N HIS A 272 37.66 3.14 26.19
CA HIS A 272 37.19 2.85 27.55
C HIS A 272 38.21 3.27 28.62
N SER A 273 39.50 3.10 28.35
CA SER A 273 40.58 3.57 29.23
C SER A 273 40.59 5.09 29.37
N LEU A 274 40.38 5.84 28.28
CA LEU A 274 40.24 7.30 28.31
C LEU A 274 39.04 7.73 29.17
N LEU A 275 37.89 7.07 29.01
CA LEU A 275 36.69 7.37 29.77
C LEU A 275 36.89 7.13 31.28
N THR A 276 37.52 6.02 31.64
CA THR A 276 37.73 5.61 33.04
C THR A 276 38.90 6.32 33.72
N ALA A 277 39.94 6.73 32.99
CA ALA A 277 41.06 7.50 33.53
C ALA A 277 40.64 8.89 34.06
N SER A 278 39.55 9.45 33.53
CA SER A 278 38.99 10.73 33.97
C SER A 278 37.98 10.60 35.14
N LEU A 279 37.65 9.37 35.55
CA LEU A 279 36.68 9.08 36.61
C LEU A 279 37.40 8.75 37.93
N PRO A 280 36.87 9.20 39.08
CA PRO A 280 37.44 8.82 40.37
C PRO A 280 37.34 7.29 40.56
N PRO A 281 38.36 6.63 41.14
CA PRO A 281 38.39 5.18 41.30
C PRO A 281 37.17 4.71 42.10
N ARG A 282 36.33 3.91 41.45
CA ARG A 282 35.16 3.29 42.05
C ARG A 282 35.63 2.31 43.13
N ARG A 283 35.42 2.65 44.40
CA ARG A 283 35.62 1.71 45.52
C ARG A 283 34.71 0.50 45.30
N ASP A 284 35.32 -0.66 45.14
CA ASP A 284 34.67 -1.96 45.19
C ASP A 284 33.81 -2.07 46.45
N SER A 285 32.49 -2.20 46.24
CA SER A 285 31.54 -2.46 47.32
C SER A 285 31.54 -3.95 47.60
N ALA A 286 32.34 -4.35 48.60
CA ALA A 286 31.99 -5.47 49.44
C ALA A 286 30.78 -5.08 50.31
N GLU A 287 29.94 -6.08 50.61
CA GLU A 287 28.94 -6.14 51.70
C GLU A 287 27.44 -5.98 51.33
N ALA A 288 26.83 -7.14 51.12
CA ALA A 288 25.60 -7.72 51.68
C ALA A 288 24.30 -6.90 51.94
N PRO A 289 23.11 -7.55 51.89
CA PRO A 289 21.83 -6.92 51.59
C PRO A 289 20.94 -6.71 52.82
N LYS A 290 20.16 -5.61 52.89
CA LYS A 290 18.81 -5.51 53.52
C LYS A 290 18.16 -4.09 53.42
N PRO A 291 16.85 -3.89 53.76
CA PRO A 291 15.82 -3.54 52.79
C PRO A 291 14.98 -2.29 53.12
N LYS A 292 13.95 -2.02 52.29
CA LYS A 292 12.77 -1.12 52.48
C LYS A 292 13.11 0.39 52.41
N SER A 293 12.31 1.28 51.83
CA SER A 293 11.01 1.25 51.17
C SER A 293 10.67 2.69 50.73
N SER A 294 9.84 2.81 49.68
CA SER A 294 8.97 3.97 49.33
C SER A 294 9.57 5.11 48.50
N PRO A 295 8.73 5.89 47.78
CA PRO A 295 7.58 5.49 46.97
C PRO A 295 7.66 6.01 45.51
N GLU A 296 6.89 5.37 44.63
CA GLU A 296 6.61 5.79 43.25
C GLU A 296 6.23 7.28 43.14
N GLN A 297 6.95 8.02 42.31
CA GLN A 297 6.47 9.29 41.75
C GLN A 297 5.81 9.01 40.39
N PRO A 298 4.61 9.56 40.12
CA PRO A 298 3.93 9.38 38.85
C PRO A 298 4.64 10.12 37.73
N SER A 299 4.78 9.42 36.61
CA SER A 299 5.22 9.89 35.31
C SER A 299 4.60 11.25 34.94
N GLY A 300 5.46 12.26 34.73
CA GLY A 300 5.06 13.50 34.08
C GLY A 300 4.59 13.21 32.64
N PRO A 301 3.49 13.84 32.18
CA PRO A 301 3.05 13.68 30.81
C PRO A 301 4.05 14.39 29.88
N GLY A 302 4.82 13.58 29.16
CA GLY A 302 5.57 14.00 27.99
C GLY A 302 4.62 14.66 26.99
N ARG A 303 5.02 15.83 26.51
CA ARG A 303 4.27 16.68 25.60
C ARG A 303 4.21 16.01 24.21
N THR A 304 3.23 15.12 24.01
CA THR A 304 2.91 14.56 22.70
C THR A 304 2.36 15.64 21.78
N ARG A 305 3.00 15.76 20.62
CA ARG A 305 2.59 16.55 19.46
C ARG A 305 1.10 16.27 19.18
N ALA A 306 0.32 17.34 18.98
CA ALA A 306 -1.13 17.28 18.76
C ALA A 306 -1.49 16.37 17.58
N VAL A 307 -2.01 15.17 17.89
CA VAL A 307 -2.84 14.39 16.98
C VAL A 307 -4.08 15.23 16.70
N THR A 308 -4.41 15.44 15.44
CA THR A 308 -5.65 16.09 15.02
C THR A 308 -6.81 15.29 15.61
N GLN A 309 -7.39 15.76 16.72
CA GLN A 309 -8.50 15.08 17.38
C GLN A 309 -9.72 15.17 16.46
N VAL A 310 -10.02 14.08 15.76
CA VAL A 310 -11.27 13.92 15.01
C VAL A 310 -12.39 13.75 16.04
N ARG A 311 -13.42 14.61 15.96
CA ARG A 311 -14.56 14.60 16.88
C ARG A 311 -15.27 13.24 16.81
N VAL A 312 -15.43 12.58 17.96
CA VAL A 312 -16.21 11.33 18.08
C VAL A 312 -17.71 11.69 18.02
N LEU A 313 -18.44 11.07 17.10
CA LEU A 313 -19.90 11.24 16.97
C LEU A 313 -20.63 10.62 18.17
N GLY A 314 -21.49 11.41 18.81
CA GLY A 314 -22.38 10.98 19.87
C GLY A 314 -23.70 10.39 19.33
N PRO A 315 -24.45 9.64 20.16
CA PRO A 315 -25.75 9.10 19.80
C PRO A 315 -26.81 10.18 19.51
N GLU A 316 -26.65 11.38 20.09
CA GLU A 316 -27.59 12.52 20.01
C GLU A 316 -27.21 13.57 18.95
N ASP A 317 -26.16 13.36 18.16
CA ASP A 317 -25.73 14.33 17.14
C ASP A 317 -26.76 14.44 16.00
N ASP A 318 -27.13 15.67 15.64
CA ASP A 318 -28.05 15.96 14.53
C ASP A 318 -27.38 15.76 13.17
N LEU A 319 -27.59 14.58 12.58
CA LEU A 319 -27.05 14.19 11.29
C LEU A 319 -27.62 15.01 10.12
N ALA A 320 -28.83 15.57 10.23
CA ALA A 320 -29.40 16.41 9.19
C ALA A 320 -28.68 17.77 9.14
N SER A 321 -28.43 18.37 10.31
CA SER A 321 -27.60 19.58 10.42
C SER A 321 -26.16 19.32 9.96
N MET A 322 -25.58 18.16 10.27
CA MET A 322 -24.24 17.79 9.81
C MET A 322 -24.19 17.63 8.27
N LEU A 323 -25.20 17.02 7.66
CA LEU A 323 -25.31 16.92 6.19
C LEU A 323 -25.41 18.29 5.53
N LEU A 324 -26.14 19.24 6.11
CA LEU A 324 -26.25 20.61 5.58
C LEU A 324 -24.95 21.42 5.78
N GLN A 325 -24.13 21.10 6.79
CA GLN A 325 -22.78 21.65 6.95
C GLN A 325 -21.81 21.11 5.91
N ILE A 326 -21.94 19.83 5.53
CA ILE A 326 -21.10 19.19 4.51
C ILE A 326 -21.54 19.60 3.10
N PHE A 327 -22.85 19.69 2.87
CA PHE A 327 -23.50 19.99 1.59
C PHE A 327 -24.40 21.22 1.71
N PRO A 328 -23.84 22.45 1.71
CA PRO A 328 -24.63 23.67 1.83
C PRO A 328 -25.53 23.86 0.59
N LEU A 329 -26.74 24.36 0.84
CA LEU A 329 -27.78 24.57 -0.18
C LEU A 329 -27.54 25.82 -1.05
N SER A 330 -26.63 26.72 -0.64
CA SER A 330 -26.26 27.94 -1.37
C SER A 330 -24.75 28.20 -1.24
N PRO A 331 -23.95 28.01 -2.29
CA PRO A 331 -22.52 28.29 -2.25
C PRO A 331 -22.26 29.79 -2.36
N GLY A 332 -21.83 30.43 -1.27
CA GLY A 332 -21.34 31.81 -1.28
C GLY A 332 -19.88 31.93 -1.75
N PRO A 333 -19.37 33.13 -2.07
CA PRO A 333 -17.99 33.34 -2.54
C PRO A 333 -16.88 32.94 -1.54
N ARG A 334 -17.22 32.67 -0.27
CA ARG A 334 -16.30 32.17 0.77
C ARG A 334 -16.27 30.63 0.89
N TRP A 335 -16.93 29.90 -0.01
CA TRP A 335 -17.15 28.45 0.10
C TRP A 335 -15.87 27.62 0.11
N GLN A 336 -14.84 28.00 -0.66
CA GLN A 336 -13.57 27.25 -0.73
C GLN A 336 -12.79 27.25 0.61
N SER A 337 -12.84 28.37 1.35
CA SER A 337 -12.24 28.49 2.68
C SER A 337 -13.05 27.71 3.74
N TRP A 338 -14.38 27.82 3.70
CA TRP A 338 -15.28 27.09 4.60
C TRP A 338 -15.20 25.56 4.43
N GLN A 339 -15.05 25.08 3.18
CA GLN A 339 -14.97 23.65 2.85
C GLN A 339 -13.76 22.95 3.47
N SER A 340 -12.64 23.67 3.63
CA SER A 340 -11.42 23.14 4.25
C SER A 340 -11.50 23.13 5.79
N SER A 341 -12.24 24.06 6.40
CA SER A 341 -12.28 24.23 7.86
C SER A 341 -13.36 23.43 8.58
N SER A 342 -14.52 23.16 7.97
CA SER A 342 -15.64 22.48 8.68
C SER A 342 -16.22 21.25 7.96
N ALA A 343 -16.29 21.27 6.62
CA ALA A 343 -16.95 20.19 5.87
C ALA A 343 -16.12 18.90 5.83
N ARG A 344 -14.79 18.99 5.66
CA ARG A 344 -13.90 17.81 5.65
C ARG A 344 -13.85 17.08 7.00
N PRO A 345 -13.67 17.75 8.16
CA PRO A 345 -13.70 17.08 9.46
C PRO A 345 -15.05 16.40 9.76
N ALA A 346 -16.17 17.05 9.42
CA ALA A 346 -17.51 16.49 9.64
C ALA A 346 -17.78 15.27 8.74
N ALA A 347 -17.42 15.34 7.46
CA ALA A 347 -17.54 14.20 6.56
C ALA A 347 -16.65 13.02 6.99
N LEU A 348 -15.43 13.31 7.47
CA LEU A 348 -14.52 12.28 8.00
C LEU A 348 -15.07 11.63 9.27
N ALA A 349 -15.68 12.40 10.18
CA ALA A 349 -16.31 11.85 11.38
C ALA A 349 -17.46 10.90 11.03
N LEU A 350 -18.32 11.27 10.07
CA LEU A 350 -19.39 10.39 9.58
C LEU A 350 -18.85 9.11 8.93
N GLN A 351 -17.82 9.23 8.09
CA GLN A 351 -17.17 8.07 7.47
C GLN A 351 -16.51 7.17 8.53
N GLN A 352 -15.89 7.80 9.53
CA GLN A 352 -15.43 7.27 10.83
C GLN A 352 -16.44 6.29 11.43
N ALA A 353 -17.58 6.88 11.81
CA ALA A 353 -18.65 6.20 12.52
C ALA A 353 -19.30 5.08 11.70
N LEU A 354 -19.59 5.34 10.41
CA LEU A 354 -20.14 4.32 9.50
C LEU A 354 -19.18 3.15 9.30
N GLY A 355 -17.88 3.41 9.14
CA GLY A 355 -16.87 2.36 8.99
C GLY A 355 -16.76 1.46 10.21
N GLN A 356 -16.82 2.05 11.42
CA GLN A 356 -16.81 1.30 12.68
C GLN A 356 -18.09 0.47 12.87
N GLU A 357 -19.25 1.01 12.50
CA GLU A 357 -20.53 0.29 12.55
C GLU A 357 -20.55 -0.88 11.55
N LEU A 358 -20.07 -0.67 10.33
CA LEU A 358 -19.93 -1.72 9.32
C LEU A 358 -19.03 -2.87 9.78
N ALA A 359 -17.91 -2.55 10.45
CA ALA A 359 -17.02 -3.55 11.01
C ALA A 359 -17.72 -4.39 12.09
N ARG A 360 -18.53 -3.77 12.95
CA ARG A 360 -19.34 -4.46 13.97
C ARG A 360 -20.45 -5.33 13.37
N VAL A 361 -21.15 -4.84 12.35
CA VAL A 361 -22.22 -5.60 11.67
C VAL A 361 -21.65 -6.85 11.00
N ARG A 362 -20.48 -6.75 10.36
CA ARG A 362 -19.78 -7.91 9.77
C ARG A 362 -19.35 -8.95 10.80
N GLN A 363 -19.21 -8.56 12.07
CA GLN A 363 -18.87 -9.44 13.19
C GLN A 363 -20.11 -10.05 13.87
N GLY A 364 -21.33 -9.76 13.38
CA GLY A 364 -22.56 -10.44 13.81
C GLY A 364 -23.40 -9.72 14.87
N SER A 365 -23.10 -8.46 15.21
CA SER A 365 -23.89 -7.65 16.17
C SER A 365 -24.54 -6.43 15.49
N PRO A 366 -25.73 -6.56 14.86
CA PRO A 366 -26.43 -5.41 14.30
C PRO A 366 -27.12 -4.60 15.41
N GLU A 367 -26.74 -3.33 15.57
CA GLU A 367 -27.46 -2.37 16.42
C GLU A 367 -28.75 -1.89 15.70
N VAL A 368 -29.90 -1.93 16.37
CA VAL A 368 -31.23 -1.62 15.79
C VAL A 368 -31.37 -0.13 15.37
N THR A 369 -30.60 0.77 15.98
CA THR A 369 -30.61 2.22 15.71
C THR A 369 -29.20 2.79 15.53
N GLY A 370 -28.43 2.18 14.64
CA GLY A 370 -27.08 2.63 14.31
C GLY A 370 -27.02 3.94 13.50
N VAL A 371 -25.80 4.47 13.34
CA VAL A 371 -25.51 5.71 12.60
C VAL A 371 -25.93 5.57 11.13
N ALA A 372 -25.79 4.39 10.53
CA ALA A 372 -26.22 4.13 9.16
C ALA A 372 -27.73 4.36 8.95
N VAL A 373 -28.57 3.83 9.85
CA VAL A 373 -30.03 3.98 9.79
C VAL A 373 -30.43 5.44 9.97
N ARG A 374 -29.86 6.12 10.97
CA ARG A 374 -30.15 7.54 11.26
C ARG A 374 -29.67 8.45 10.13
N LEU A 375 -28.51 8.19 9.54
CA LEU A 375 -28.00 8.96 8.41
C LEU A 375 -28.90 8.81 7.19
N LEU A 376 -29.33 7.58 6.88
CA LEU A 376 -30.24 7.34 5.76
C LEU A 376 -31.60 8.02 5.98
N GLN A 377 -32.12 7.99 7.21
CA GLN A 377 -33.33 8.73 7.58
C GLN A 377 -33.14 10.24 7.42
N ALA A 378 -32.00 10.80 7.83
CA ALA A 378 -31.68 12.22 7.65
C ALA A 378 -31.58 12.62 6.17
N ILE A 379 -30.99 11.77 5.32
CA ILE A 379 -30.99 12.01 3.86
C ILE A 379 -32.42 11.97 3.33
N ALA A 380 -33.22 10.97 3.72
CA ALA A 380 -34.60 10.85 3.28
C ALA A 380 -35.47 12.05 3.73
N THR A 381 -35.30 12.56 4.95
CA THR A 381 -36.05 13.73 5.45
C THR A 381 -35.68 14.98 4.66
N LEU A 382 -34.40 15.20 4.39
CA LEU A 382 -33.94 16.32 3.57
C LEU A 382 -34.39 16.22 2.11
N LEU A 383 -34.46 15.02 1.53
CA LEU A 383 -34.97 14.80 0.17
C LEU A 383 -36.49 14.99 0.05
N ASN A 384 -37.24 14.84 1.14
CA ASN A 384 -38.67 15.19 1.19
C ASN A 384 -38.92 16.69 1.47
N SER A 385 -37.86 17.48 1.67
CA SER A 385 -37.94 18.93 1.89
C SER A 385 -37.97 19.70 0.55
N PRO A 386 -38.38 20.99 0.55
CA PRO A 386 -38.37 21.81 -0.67
C PRO A 386 -36.95 22.11 -1.20
N HIS A 387 -35.90 21.75 -0.46
CA HIS A 387 -34.51 21.98 -0.82
C HIS A 387 -33.81 20.74 -1.41
N SER A 388 -34.57 19.69 -1.72
CA SER A 388 -34.06 18.40 -2.20
C SER A 388 -33.19 18.53 -3.45
N GLY A 389 -33.63 19.30 -4.46
CA GLY A 389 -32.83 19.57 -5.66
C GLY A 389 -31.50 20.27 -5.35
N ALA A 390 -31.52 21.29 -4.50
CA ALA A 390 -30.30 22.03 -4.11
C ALA A 390 -29.31 21.13 -3.35
N LEU A 391 -29.80 20.26 -2.46
CA LEU A 391 -28.99 19.29 -1.74
C LEU A 391 -28.33 18.28 -2.69
N VAL A 392 -29.12 17.67 -3.58
CA VAL A 392 -28.61 16.66 -4.53
C VAL A 392 -27.56 17.28 -5.45
N MET A 393 -27.76 18.51 -5.92
CA MET A 393 -26.77 19.22 -6.73
C MET A 393 -25.51 19.58 -5.93
N SER A 394 -25.65 19.92 -4.64
CA SER A 394 -24.50 20.16 -3.74
C SER A 394 -23.68 18.87 -3.51
N MET A 395 -24.36 17.74 -3.32
CA MET A 395 -23.74 16.41 -3.24
C MET A 395 -23.07 16.00 -4.56
N HIS A 396 -23.67 16.37 -5.70
CA HIS A 396 -23.11 16.09 -7.02
C HIS A 396 -21.82 16.89 -7.27
N ARG A 397 -21.80 18.19 -6.93
CA ARG A 397 -20.59 19.03 -7.02
C ARG A 397 -19.50 18.58 -6.07
N SER A 398 -19.88 18.15 -4.86
CA SER A 398 -18.96 17.62 -3.84
C SER A 398 -18.93 16.09 -3.85
N HIS A 399 -18.87 15.49 -5.04
CA HIS A 399 -18.96 14.04 -5.20
C HIS A 399 -17.90 13.26 -4.42
N PHE A 400 -16.72 13.83 -4.21
CA PHE A 400 -15.64 13.21 -3.42
C PHE A 400 -16.01 13.01 -1.94
N LEU A 401 -16.97 13.76 -1.40
CA LEU A 401 -17.53 13.57 -0.05
C LEU A 401 -18.79 12.71 -0.06
N ALA A 402 -19.66 12.88 -1.06
CA ALA A 402 -20.92 12.16 -1.16
C ALA A 402 -20.74 10.68 -1.55
N CYS A 403 -19.86 10.38 -2.50
CA CYS A 403 -19.65 9.03 -3.02
C CYS A 403 -19.19 8.03 -1.93
N PRO A 404 -18.20 8.35 -1.06
CA PRO A 404 -17.82 7.45 0.03
C PRO A 404 -18.95 7.19 1.03
N LEU A 405 -19.72 8.21 1.42
CA LEU A 405 -20.86 8.05 2.34
C LEU A 405 -21.91 7.10 1.74
N MET A 406 -22.25 7.29 0.47
CA MET A 406 -23.19 6.43 -0.25
C MET A 406 -22.65 5.00 -0.43
N ARG A 407 -21.33 4.83 -0.62
CA ARG A 407 -20.70 3.48 -0.66
C ARG A 407 -20.82 2.77 0.68
N GLN A 408 -20.60 3.47 1.79
CA GLN A 408 -20.72 2.89 3.12
C GLN A 408 -22.16 2.50 3.44
N LEU A 409 -23.15 3.33 3.10
CA LEU A 409 -24.57 2.98 3.25
C LEU A 409 -24.96 1.78 2.37
N CYS A 410 -24.43 1.71 1.15
CA CYS A 410 -24.63 0.55 0.27
C CYS A 410 -24.01 -0.72 0.87
N GLN A 411 -22.78 -0.66 1.38
CA GLN A 411 -22.14 -1.79 2.07
C GLN A 411 -22.93 -2.23 3.31
N TYR A 412 -23.55 -1.28 4.03
CA TYR A 412 -24.39 -1.58 5.18
C TYR A 412 -25.64 -2.34 4.74
N GLN A 413 -26.29 -1.89 3.67
CA GLN A 413 -27.42 -2.59 3.04
C GLN A 413 -27.07 -4.03 2.64
N HIS A 414 -25.83 -4.31 2.24
CA HIS A 414 -25.41 -5.68 1.90
C HIS A 414 -25.26 -6.60 3.12
N CYS A 415 -25.04 -6.05 4.31
CA CYS A 415 -24.83 -6.79 5.54
C CYS A 415 -26.11 -6.98 6.38
N VAL A 416 -27.21 -6.29 6.05
CA VAL A 416 -28.49 -6.34 6.77
C VAL A 416 -29.54 -7.13 5.96
N PRO A 417 -30.45 -7.90 6.59
CA PRO A 417 -31.51 -8.63 5.89
C PRO A 417 -32.40 -7.73 5.04
N GLN A 418 -32.82 -8.20 3.86
CA GLN A 418 -33.55 -7.37 2.87
C GLN A 418 -34.95 -6.93 3.33
N ASP A 419 -35.61 -7.68 4.20
CA ASP A 419 -36.95 -7.36 4.73
C ASP A 419 -36.95 -6.25 5.80
N THR A 420 -35.80 -5.62 6.03
CA THR A 420 -35.70 -4.48 6.95
C THR A 420 -36.16 -3.19 6.29
N GLY A 421 -36.81 -2.31 7.07
CA GLY A 421 -37.22 -0.97 6.61
C GLY A 421 -36.06 -0.10 6.10
N PHE A 422 -34.81 -0.47 6.38
CA PHE A 422 -33.62 0.18 5.84
C PHE A 422 -33.48 -0.02 4.33
N SER A 423 -33.66 -1.24 3.82
CA SER A 423 -33.45 -1.55 2.39
C SER A 423 -34.47 -0.84 1.49
N SER A 424 -35.73 -0.78 1.92
CA SER A 424 -36.79 -0.05 1.22
C SER A 424 -36.59 1.46 1.26
N LEU A 425 -36.17 2.01 2.41
CA LEU A 425 -35.82 3.42 2.54
C LEU A 425 -34.60 3.79 1.68
N PHE A 426 -33.60 2.91 1.61
CA PHE A 426 -32.39 3.12 0.82
C PHE A 426 -32.72 3.20 -0.66
N LEU A 427 -33.51 2.25 -1.17
CA LEU A 427 -33.98 2.29 -2.56
C LEU A 427 -34.77 3.57 -2.86
N LYS A 428 -35.67 3.97 -1.95
CA LYS A 428 -36.45 5.21 -2.10
C LYS A 428 -35.54 6.43 -2.24
N VAL A 429 -34.53 6.53 -1.37
CA VAL A 429 -33.52 7.62 -1.40
C VAL A 429 -32.73 7.59 -2.71
N LEU A 430 -32.24 6.42 -3.14
CA LEU A 430 -31.52 6.27 -4.40
C LEU A 430 -32.34 6.76 -5.60
N MET A 431 -33.59 6.30 -5.70
CA MET A 431 -34.48 6.67 -6.81
C MET A 431 -34.82 8.16 -6.81
N GLN A 432 -35.06 8.76 -5.64
CA GLN A 432 -35.30 10.19 -5.50
C GLN A 432 -34.07 11.03 -5.92
N MET A 433 -32.87 10.62 -5.52
CA MET A 433 -31.64 11.32 -5.94
C MET A 433 -31.40 11.19 -7.44
N LEU A 434 -31.63 10.00 -8.03
CA LEU A 434 -31.52 9.78 -9.47
C LEU A 434 -32.52 10.61 -10.26
N GLN A 435 -33.76 10.74 -9.78
CA GLN A 435 -34.78 11.57 -10.42
C GLN A 435 -34.33 13.04 -10.55
N TRP A 436 -33.64 13.57 -9.54
CA TRP A 436 -33.06 14.93 -9.60
C TRP A 436 -31.85 15.03 -10.54
N LEU A 437 -31.04 13.97 -10.65
CA LEU A 437 -29.83 13.94 -11.49
C LEU A 437 -30.10 13.58 -12.96
N ASP A 438 -31.25 12.96 -13.26
CA ASP A 438 -31.69 12.61 -14.62
C ASP A 438 -32.54 13.72 -15.28
N GLY A 439 -32.58 14.93 -14.67
CA GLY A 439 -33.23 16.12 -15.24
C GLY A 439 -32.59 16.65 -16.55
N PRO A 440 -33.20 17.66 -17.19
CA PRO A 440 -32.89 18.08 -18.58
C PRO A 440 -31.47 18.61 -18.81
N THR A 441 -30.73 18.97 -17.77
CA THR A 441 -29.31 19.39 -17.82
C THR A 441 -28.40 18.22 -17.50
N GLY A 442 -28.50 17.12 -18.25
CA GLY A 442 -27.91 15.82 -17.95
C GLY A 442 -26.37 15.78 -17.99
N GLU A 443 -25.70 16.52 -17.10
CA GLU A 443 -24.27 16.39 -16.87
C GLU A 443 -23.99 15.00 -16.27
N GLY A 444 -23.06 14.29 -16.88
CA GLY A 444 -22.51 13.06 -16.32
C GLY A 444 -21.73 13.38 -15.05
N GLY A 445 -21.70 12.47 -14.09
CA GLY A 445 -20.87 12.64 -12.91
C GLY A 445 -20.75 11.39 -12.05
N PRO A 446 -19.69 11.28 -11.24
CA PRO A 446 -19.35 10.06 -10.51
C PRO A 446 -20.44 9.64 -9.51
N LEU A 447 -21.10 10.60 -8.86
CA LEU A 447 -22.23 10.30 -7.98
C LEU A 447 -23.40 9.66 -8.75
N ARG A 448 -23.74 10.19 -9.93
CA ARG A 448 -24.83 9.66 -10.77
C ARG A 448 -24.53 8.23 -11.24
N ALA A 449 -23.31 7.99 -11.73
CA ALA A 449 -22.87 6.66 -12.15
C ALA A 449 -22.94 5.65 -10.99
N GLN A 450 -22.48 6.05 -9.80
CA GLN A 450 -22.54 5.21 -8.60
C GLN A 450 -23.99 4.88 -8.18
N LEU A 451 -24.89 5.86 -8.20
CA LEU A 451 -26.30 5.64 -7.83
C LEU A 451 -27.02 4.73 -8.84
N LYS A 452 -26.76 4.87 -10.15
CA LYS A 452 -27.31 3.98 -11.18
C LYS A 452 -26.85 2.54 -10.98
N LEU A 453 -25.57 2.35 -10.69
CA LEU A 453 -25.01 1.02 -10.40
C LEU A 453 -25.68 0.37 -9.18
N PHE A 454 -25.97 1.14 -8.12
CA PHE A 454 -26.70 0.61 -6.96
C PHE A 454 -28.16 0.26 -7.30
N ALA A 455 -28.85 1.07 -8.11
CA ALA A 455 -30.21 0.78 -8.54
C ALA A 455 -30.31 -0.50 -9.40
N VAL A 456 -29.37 -0.69 -10.32
CA VAL A 456 -29.28 -1.90 -11.16
C VAL A 456 -29.04 -3.14 -10.29
N GLN A 457 -28.09 -3.08 -9.34
CA GLN A 457 -27.80 -4.17 -8.42
C GLN A 457 -29.01 -4.58 -7.57
N TYR A 458 -29.76 -3.60 -7.06
CA TYR A 458 -30.94 -3.87 -6.24
C TYR A 458 -32.06 -4.51 -7.07
N SER A 459 -32.27 -4.05 -8.31
CA SER A 459 -33.29 -4.58 -9.21
C SER A 459 -33.03 -6.03 -9.66
N ALA A 460 -31.75 -6.39 -9.88
CA ALA A 460 -31.37 -7.75 -10.25
C ALA A 460 -31.57 -8.74 -9.09
N ARG A 461 -31.27 -8.31 -7.85
CA ARG A 461 -31.40 -9.16 -6.65
C ARG A 461 -32.84 -9.40 -6.22
N HIS A 462 -33.75 -8.45 -6.46
CA HIS A 462 -35.19 -8.63 -6.17
C HIS A 462 -35.93 -9.47 -7.23
N ARG A 463 -35.33 -9.63 -8.42
CA ARG A 463 -35.90 -10.41 -9.53
C ARG A 463 -35.61 -11.92 -9.43
N ILE A 464 -34.64 -12.35 -8.63
CA ILE A 464 -34.23 -13.76 -8.47
C ILE A 464 -34.83 -14.28 -7.15
N SER A 465 -35.90 -15.08 -7.27
CA SER A 465 -36.63 -15.64 -6.12
C SER A 465 -35.97 -16.87 -5.51
N ASP A 466 -35.20 -17.60 -6.31
CA ASP A 466 -34.63 -18.91 -5.99
C ASP A 466 -33.40 -19.16 -6.89
N VAL A 467 -32.46 -19.97 -6.42
CA VAL A 467 -31.19 -20.24 -7.13
C VAL A 467 -31.43 -20.75 -8.56
N ARG A 468 -32.46 -21.58 -8.78
CA ARG A 468 -32.76 -22.17 -10.11
C ARG A 468 -33.22 -21.12 -11.12
N SER A 469 -34.12 -20.21 -10.76
CA SER A 469 -34.53 -19.12 -11.65
C SER A 469 -33.38 -18.17 -11.98
N GLY A 470 -32.43 -18.01 -11.05
CA GLY A 470 -31.21 -17.26 -11.26
C GLY A 470 -30.28 -17.88 -12.32
N PHE A 471 -30.05 -19.19 -12.27
CA PHE A 471 -29.24 -19.91 -13.28
C PHE A 471 -29.90 -19.93 -14.66
N LEU A 472 -31.23 -20.06 -14.74
CA LEU A 472 -31.96 -20.00 -16.02
C LEU A 472 -31.82 -18.64 -16.69
N ARG A 473 -31.95 -17.54 -15.93
CA ARG A 473 -31.77 -16.19 -16.47
C ARG A 473 -30.33 -15.89 -16.86
N LEU A 474 -29.35 -16.43 -16.15
CA LEU A 474 -27.96 -16.35 -16.56
C LEU A 474 -27.73 -17.07 -17.89
N ALA A 475 -28.27 -18.27 -18.05
CA ALA A 475 -28.16 -19.01 -19.30
C ALA A 475 -28.83 -18.26 -20.47
N GLU A 476 -30.01 -17.67 -20.27
CA GLU A 476 -30.69 -16.84 -21.26
C GLU A 476 -29.87 -15.58 -21.61
N ALA A 477 -29.40 -14.84 -20.60
CA ALA A 477 -28.62 -13.62 -20.81
C ALA A 477 -27.29 -13.91 -21.52
N LEU A 478 -26.64 -15.04 -21.24
CA LEU A 478 -25.41 -15.46 -21.89
C LEU A 478 -25.65 -15.97 -23.31
N ALA A 479 -26.76 -16.66 -23.57
CA ALA A 479 -27.12 -17.17 -24.90
C ALA A 479 -27.40 -16.06 -25.93
N PHE A 480 -27.98 -14.93 -25.50
CA PHE A 480 -28.35 -13.82 -26.39
C PHE A 480 -27.28 -12.71 -26.49
N ARG A 481 -26.04 -12.92 -26.01
CA ARG A 481 -25.04 -11.85 -25.79
C ARG A 481 -25.66 -10.64 -25.07
N GLY A 482 -26.35 -10.90 -23.97
CA GLY A 482 -26.96 -9.88 -23.14
C GLY A 482 -25.93 -8.88 -22.61
N ASP A 483 -26.42 -7.70 -22.24
CA ASP A 483 -25.62 -6.62 -21.68
C ASP A 483 -24.76 -7.12 -20.49
N SER A 484 -23.46 -6.82 -20.54
CA SER A 484 -22.47 -7.22 -19.54
C SER A 484 -22.85 -6.77 -18.12
N GLU A 485 -23.57 -5.66 -17.98
CA GLU A 485 -24.05 -5.19 -16.67
C GLU A 485 -25.20 -6.05 -16.13
N VAL A 486 -26.07 -6.55 -17.01
CA VAL A 486 -27.17 -7.45 -16.66
C VAL A 486 -26.63 -8.82 -16.26
N VAL A 487 -25.63 -9.34 -16.99
CA VAL A 487 -24.94 -10.58 -16.63
C VAL A 487 -24.24 -10.43 -15.27
N SER A 488 -23.44 -9.38 -15.08
CA SER A 488 -22.71 -9.13 -13.82
C SER A 488 -23.64 -8.98 -12.60
N SER A 489 -24.76 -8.25 -12.76
CA SER A 489 -25.73 -8.05 -11.68
C SER A 489 -26.50 -9.33 -11.35
N THR A 490 -26.82 -10.14 -12.37
CA THR A 490 -27.49 -11.45 -12.19
C THR A 490 -26.56 -12.47 -11.54
N VAL A 491 -25.27 -12.54 -11.92
CA VAL A 491 -24.30 -13.46 -11.28
C VAL A 491 -24.15 -13.13 -9.80
N ARG A 492 -23.99 -11.85 -9.45
CA ARG A 492 -23.88 -11.42 -8.05
C ARG A 492 -25.14 -11.70 -7.23
N ALA A 493 -26.32 -11.57 -7.85
CA ALA A 493 -27.57 -11.93 -7.20
C ALA A 493 -27.62 -13.44 -6.90
N VAL A 494 -27.27 -14.31 -7.87
CA VAL A 494 -27.19 -15.77 -7.68
C VAL A 494 -26.18 -16.17 -6.59
N VAL A 495 -24.99 -15.56 -6.58
CA VAL A 495 -23.97 -15.76 -5.53
C VAL A 495 -24.52 -15.41 -4.15
N SER A 496 -25.25 -14.31 -4.05
CA SER A 496 -25.83 -13.86 -2.78
C SER A 496 -26.89 -14.83 -2.26
N THR A 497 -27.70 -15.39 -3.15
CA THR A 497 -28.76 -16.37 -2.85
C THR A 497 -28.16 -17.72 -2.42
N LEU A 498 -27.07 -18.15 -3.07
CA LEU A 498 -26.30 -19.33 -2.65
C LEU A 498 -25.68 -19.13 -1.26
N LYS A 499 -25.09 -17.96 -1.00
CA LYS A 499 -24.48 -17.64 0.31
C LYS A 499 -25.50 -17.56 1.46
N SER A 500 -26.79 -17.29 1.19
CA SER A 500 -27.85 -17.36 2.20
C SER A 500 -28.25 -18.78 2.61
N GLY A 501 -27.60 -19.81 2.08
CA GLY A 501 -27.80 -21.20 2.50
C GLY A 501 -28.99 -21.90 1.82
N GLU A 502 -29.50 -21.33 0.72
CA GLU A 502 -30.53 -21.98 -0.08
C GLU A 502 -29.94 -23.19 -0.83
N LYS A 503 -30.65 -24.33 -0.81
CA LYS A 503 -30.13 -25.57 -1.42
C LYS A 503 -30.02 -25.41 -2.94
N CYS A 504 -28.82 -25.55 -3.47
CA CYS A 504 -28.58 -25.59 -4.91
C CYS A 504 -29.22 -26.87 -5.51
N SER A 505 -30.44 -26.74 -6.04
CA SER A 505 -31.21 -27.81 -6.71
C SER A 505 -31.18 -27.65 -8.23
N VAL A 506 -30.03 -27.26 -8.77
CA VAL A 506 -29.86 -26.93 -10.18
C VAL A 506 -29.22 -28.11 -10.93
N GLU A 507 -29.72 -28.39 -12.13
CA GLU A 507 -29.18 -29.42 -13.02
C GLU A 507 -27.71 -29.12 -13.36
N PRO A 508 -26.81 -30.12 -13.32
CA PRO A 508 -25.37 -29.91 -13.55
C PRO A 508 -25.08 -29.41 -14.97
N GLU A 509 -25.93 -29.74 -15.94
CA GLU A 509 -25.82 -29.26 -17.33
C GLU A 509 -26.09 -27.74 -17.43
N LEU A 510 -27.04 -27.22 -16.67
CA LEU A 510 -27.35 -25.78 -16.64
C LEU A 510 -26.22 -25.01 -15.95
N VAL A 511 -25.64 -25.55 -14.88
CA VAL A 511 -24.46 -24.99 -14.23
C VAL A 511 -23.26 -24.98 -15.20
N GLY A 512 -23.04 -26.07 -15.93
CA GLY A 512 -22.00 -26.16 -16.96
C GLY A 512 -22.15 -25.10 -18.05
N LYS A 513 -23.35 -24.93 -18.61
CA LYS A 513 -23.65 -23.91 -19.64
C LYS A 513 -23.43 -22.48 -19.15
N VAL A 514 -23.81 -22.18 -17.91
CA VAL A 514 -23.59 -20.85 -17.32
C VAL A 514 -22.11 -20.60 -17.08
N LEU A 515 -21.36 -21.58 -16.54
CA LEU A 515 -19.92 -21.45 -16.33
C LEU A 515 -19.17 -21.27 -17.66
N GLN A 516 -19.55 -22.03 -18.69
CA GLN A 516 -18.99 -21.90 -20.04
C GLN A 516 -19.27 -20.51 -20.63
N GLY A 517 -20.52 -20.04 -20.59
CA GLY A 517 -20.87 -18.70 -21.07
C GLY A 517 -20.16 -17.58 -20.31
N LEU A 518 -19.89 -17.75 -19.01
CA LEU A 518 -19.10 -16.80 -18.21
C LEU A 518 -17.61 -16.84 -18.55
N ILE A 519 -17.06 -18.01 -18.92
CA ILE A 519 -15.68 -18.16 -19.38
C ILE A 519 -15.52 -17.53 -20.78
N GLU A 520 -16.40 -17.86 -21.72
CA GLU A 520 -16.42 -17.30 -23.07
C GLU A 520 -16.66 -15.78 -23.05
N GLY A 521 -17.46 -15.29 -22.09
CA GLY A 521 -17.74 -13.88 -21.87
C GLY A 521 -16.70 -13.14 -21.01
N GLY A 522 -15.67 -13.82 -20.49
CA GLY A 522 -14.63 -13.19 -19.66
C GLY A 522 -15.14 -12.55 -18.37
N SER A 523 -16.16 -13.14 -17.74
CA SER A 523 -16.84 -12.53 -16.59
C SER A 523 -15.95 -12.48 -15.34
N PRO A 524 -15.79 -11.32 -14.68
CA PRO A 524 -14.99 -11.18 -13.46
C PRO A 524 -15.62 -11.85 -12.22
N HIS A 525 -16.83 -12.39 -12.35
CA HIS A 525 -17.58 -12.99 -11.24
C HIS A 525 -17.59 -14.52 -11.26
N LEU A 526 -16.83 -15.14 -12.16
CA LEU A 526 -16.73 -16.60 -12.31
C LEU A 526 -16.20 -17.27 -11.02
N GLU A 527 -15.10 -16.74 -10.47
CA GLU A 527 -14.49 -17.28 -9.25
C GLU A 527 -15.41 -17.17 -8.03
N GLU A 528 -16.14 -16.05 -7.94
CA GLU A 528 -17.08 -15.82 -6.84
C GLU A 528 -18.28 -16.78 -6.90
N LEU A 529 -18.75 -17.09 -8.11
CA LEU A 529 -19.81 -18.08 -8.34
C LEU A 529 -19.35 -19.50 -8.04
N LEU A 530 -18.14 -19.88 -8.46
CA LEU A 530 -17.55 -21.19 -8.15
C LEU A 530 -17.37 -21.37 -6.64
N ALA A 531 -16.85 -20.36 -5.94
CA ALA A 531 -16.68 -20.40 -4.50
C ALA A 531 -18.03 -20.58 -3.75
N ALA A 532 -19.08 -19.86 -4.18
CA ALA A 532 -20.41 -19.98 -3.58
C ALA A 532 -21.08 -21.33 -3.88
N LEU A 533 -20.87 -21.88 -5.08
CA LEU A 533 -21.36 -23.21 -5.47
C LEU A 533 -20.69 -24.32 -4.66
N PHE A 534 -19.38 -24.24 -4.44
CA PHE A 534 -18.64 -25.26 -3.69
C PHE A 534 -18.89 -25.17 -2.17
N ALA A 535 -19.18 -23.98 -1.65
CA ALA A 535 -19.55 -23.80 -0.25
C ALA A 535 -20.93 -24.39 0.11
N THR A 536 -21.82 -24.58 -0.86
CA THR A 536 -23.22 -25.02 -0.64
C THR A 536 -23.47 -26.50 -0.96
N ALA A 537 -22.48 -27.25 -1.44
CA ALA A 537 -22.65 -28.61 -1.96
C ALA A 537 -22.21 -29.71 -0.97
N PRO A 538 -23.15 -30.54 -0.46
CA PRO A 538 -22.77 -31.86 0.06
C PRO A 538 -23.47 -33.07 -0.60
N ALA A 539 -24.19 -32.94 -1.73
CA ALA A 539 -25.13 -34.00 -2.15
C ALA A 539 -25.01 -34.61 -3.57
N SER A 540 -24.29 -34.03 -4.54
CA SER A 540 -24.19 -34.65 -5.88
C SER A 540 -22.74 -34.86 -6.34
N PRO A 541 -22.39 -36.04 -6.90
CA PRO A 541 -21.03 -36.34 -7.33
C PRO A 541 -20.57 -35.49 -8.53
N ALA A 542 -21.52 -34.97 -9.33
CA ALA A 542 -21.26 -34.15 -10.51
C ALA A 542 -20.92 -32.67 -10.20
N LEU A 543 -21.34 -32.15 -9.03
CA LEU A 543 -21.03 -30.78 -8.59
C LEU A 543 -19.79 -30.70 -7.67
N ARG A 544 -19.01 -31.79 -7.57
CA ARG A 544 -17.74 -31.77 -6.83
C ARG A 544 -16.73 -30.86 -7.52
N PRO A 545 -15.90 -30.09 -6.77
CA PRO A 545 -14.92 -29.18 -7.33
C PRO A 545 -14.04 -29.83 -8.41
N VAL A 546 -13.58 -31.06 -8.15
CA VAL A 546 -12.73 -31.81 -9.09
C VAL A 546 -13.49 -32.26 -10.35
N ALA A 547 -14.76 -32.63 -10.24
CA ALA A 547 -15.57 -33.07 -11.39
C ALA A 547 -15.94 -31.91 -12.31
N VAL A 548 -16.30 -30.75 -11.72
CA VAL A 548 -16.62 -29.52 -12.47
C VAL A 548 -15.38 -28.98 -13.18
N VAL A 549 -14.24 -28.90 -12.47
CA VAL A 549 -12.97 -28.46 -13.05
C VAL A 549 -12.48 -29.45 -14.12
N SER A 550 -12.61 -30.76 -13.90
CA SER A 550 -12.24 -31.76 -14.91
C SER A 550 -13.13 -31.70 -16.16
N SER A 551 -14.42 -31.42 -16.02
CA SER A 551 -15.33 -31.26 -17.18
C SER A 551 -14.99 -30.01 -18.00
N LEU A 552 -14.67 -28.89 -17.33
CA LEU A 552 -14.26 -27.65 -17.98
C LEU A 552 -12.91 -27.79 -18.70
N LEU A 553 -11.96 -28.56 -18.12
CA LEU A 553 -10.63 -28.79 -18.70
C LEU A 553 -10.62 -29.87 -19.80
N LEU A 554 -11.51 -30.86 -19.76
CA LEU A 554 -11.55 -31.95 -20.75
C LEU A 554 -12.24 -31.55 -22.06
N GLN A 555 -13.18 -30.59 -22.04
CA GLN A 555 -13.81 -30.09 -23.25
C GLN A 555 -12.91 -29.15 -24.09
N GLU A 556 -11.82 -28.61 -23.53
CA GLU A 556 -10.78 -27.92 -24.32
C GLU A 556 -9.89 -28.89 -25.14
N LYS A 557 -10.07 -30.22 -25.01
CA LYS A 557 -9.23 -31.25 -25.63
C LYS A 557 -9.96 -32.13 -26.65
N GLU A 558 -11.06 -31.67 -27.25
CA GLU A 558 -11.62 -32.33 -28.43
C GLU A 558 -10.92 -31.79 -29.69
N PRO A 559 -10.15 -32.60 -30.44
CA PRO A 559 -9.50 -32.14 -31.67
C PRO A 559 -10.55 -31.84 -32.75
N PRO A 560 -10.29 -30.91 -33.69
CA PRO A 560 -11.17 -30.69 -34.82
C PRO A 560 -11.32 -31.99 -35.61
N ALA A 561 -12.56 -32.31 -36.00
CA ALA A 561 -12.89 -33.48 -36.80
C ALA A 561 -11.94 -33.59 -38.00
N ALA A 562 -11.27 -34.74 -38.12
CA ALA A 562 -10.42 -35.06 -39.25
C ALA A 562 -11.25 -34.97 -40.54
N GLY A 563 -10.73 -34.22 -41.51
CA GLY A 563 -11.31 -34.12 -42.84
C GLY A 563 -11.40 -35.48 -43.51
N ASP A 564 -12.45 -35.66 -44.31
CA ASP A 564 -12.67 -36.81 -45.18
C ASP A 564 -11.42 -37.06 -46.04
N PRO A 565 -10.94 -38.32 -46.14
CA PRO A 565 -9.96 -38.67 -47.15
C PRO A 565 -10.64 -38.68 -48.52
N GLU A 566 -10.03 -37.98 -49.47
CA GLU A 566 -10.33 -38.06 -50.90
C GLU A 566 -10.49 -39.52 -51.34
N ALA A 567 -11.64 -39.81 -51.95
CA ALA A 567 -11.85 -41.04 -52.69
C ALA A 567 -11.16 -40.90 -54.05
N ASP A 568 -10.13 -41.71 -54.27
CA ASP A 568 -9.73 -42.13 -55.62
C ASP A 568 -10.89 -42.90 -56.26
N GLY A 569 -11.36 -42.42 -57.41
CA GLY A 569 -12.41 -43.00 -58.24
C GLY A 569 -12.70 -42.15 -59.47
#